data_AF-A0A561WH26-F1
#
_entry.id   AF-A0A561WH26-F1
#
_cell.length_a   1.000
_cell.length_b   1.000
_cell.length_c   1.000
_cell.angle_alpha   90.00
_cell.angle_beta   90.00
_cell.angle_gamma   90.00
#
_symmetry.space_group_name_H-M   'P 1'
#
loop_
_entity.id
_entity.type
_entity.pdbx_description
1 polymer ?
#
loop_
_entity_poly.entity_id
_entity_poly.type
_entity_poly.pdbx_seq_one_letter_code
_entity_poly.pdbx_strand_id
1 'polypeptide(L)'
;MLWAVLLGALTWWSVRHDPPTVREQRTLAEAVPVVDRAVGRLVAATGDGAWQLAAPRFDRGCRVTPMDDGASLARDLDVVVAEGGERALLEAVAKRLPADWRAGVHLGSDGPRLRADAGEFVAVHGRVVTPGRVRLTVDTGCRPDDVASATLLPGYAGEPALDEALRALGRPAGTPEQVVAPCPGGGVARTAWVAAGAAPAPLAGLKPLAAGGAVVDTPEVYAYRRGTAVVLADATGEQVRVSASTGC
;
A
#
# COMPACT_ATOMS: atom_id res chain seq x y z
N MET A 1 51.96 -12.82 -14.16
CA MET A 1 51.66 -12.91 -12.71
C MET A 1 51.49 -11.54 -12.07
N LEU A 2 52.47 -10.63 -12.15
CA LEU A 2 52.37 -9.28 -11.54
C LEU A 2 51.11 -8.51 -11.97
N TRP A 3 50.77 -8.55 -13.27
CA TRP A 3 49.56 -7.90 -13.79
C TRP A 3 48.26 -8.48 -13.25
N ALA A 4 48.17 -9.80 -13.06
CA ALA A 4 46.97 -10.43 -12.51
C ALA A 4 46.77 -10.07 -11.03
N VAL A 5 47.86 -9.99 -10.27
CA VAL A 5 47.83 -9.54 -8.86
C VAL A 5 47.46 -8.06 -8.78
N LEU A 6 48.03 -7.22 -9.64
CA LEU A 6 47.72 -5.79 -9.70
C LEU A 6 46.24 -5.56 -10.06
N LEU A 7 45.72 -6.26 -11.08
CA LEU A 7 44.32 -6.16 -11.48
C LEU A 7 43.38 -6.70 -10.39
N GLY A 8 43.76 -7.79 -9.72
CA GLY A 8 43.00 -8.32 -8.58
C GLY A 8 42.93 -7.33 -7.43
N ALA A 9 44.05 -6.71 -7.07
CA ALA A 9 44.12 -5.71 -6.01
C ALA A 9 43.37 -4.42 -6.35
N LEU A 10 43.47 -3.93 -7.59
CA LEU A 10 42.73 -2.74 -8.05
C LEU A 10 41.23 -3.01 -8.12
N THR A 11 40.81 -4.20 -8.60
CA THR A 11 39.39 -4.59 -8.61
C THR A 11 38.85 -4.68 -7.19
N TRP A 12 39.59 -5.33 -6.28
CA TRP A 12 39.21 -5.43 -4.87
C TRP A 12 39.12 -4.04 -4.20
N TRP A 13 40.10 -3.17 -4.47
CA TRP A 13 40.11 -1.81 -3.96
C TRP A 13 38.90 -1.04 -4.47
N SER A 14 38.66 -1.07 -5.79
CA SER A 14 37.57 -0.37 -6.47
C SER A 14 36.21 -0.81 -5.92
N VAL A 15 35.96 -2.12 -5.81
CA VAL A 15 34.75 -2.68 -5.21
C VAL A 15 34.54 -2.23 -3.75
N ARG A 16 35.62 -1.96 -3.01
CA ARG A 16 35.56 -1.57 -1.59
C ARG A 16 35.51 -0.06 -1.33
N HIS A 17 36.07 0.75 -2.23
CA HIS A 17 36.34 2.17 -1.94
C HIS A 17 35.87 3.14 -3.03
N ASP A 18 35.60 2.67 -4.25
CA ASP A 18 35.06 3.56 -5.28
C ASP A 18 33.55 3.73 -5.04
N PRO A 19 33.04 4.96 -5.09
CA PRO A 19 31.60 5.19 -5.02
C PRO A 19 30.93 4.49 -6.21
N PRO A 20 29.76 3.87 -6.03
CA PRO A 20 29.09 3.14 -7.08
C PRO A 20 28.89 4.02 -8.31
N THR A 21 29.41 3.58 -9.46
CA THR A 21 29.46 4.36 -10.70
C THR A 21 28.11 4.52 -11.39
N VAL A 22 27.02 4.16 -10.74
CA VAL A 22 25.67 4.35 -11.24
C VAL A 22 24.84 5.12 -10.24
N ARG A 23 23.89 5.92 -10.73
CA ARG A 23 22.84 6.55 -9.92
C ARG A 23 21.93 5.54 -9.17
N GLU A 24 22.24 4.24 -9.24
CA GLU A 24 21.39 3.07 -8.98
C GLU A 24 21.62 2.41 -7.61
N GLN A 25 22.43 2.97 -6.71
CA GLN A 25 22.60 2.42 -5.36
C GLN A 25 22.01 3.30 -4.26
N ARG A 26 20.82 3.88 -4.51
CA ARG A 26 20.04 4.44 -3.42
C ARG A 26 19.57 3.33 -2.51
N THR A 27 19.84 3.49 -1.23
CA THR A 27 19.54 2.47 -0.23
C THR A 27 18.05 2.36 0.02
N LEU A 28 17.64 1.30 0.74
CA LEU A 28 16.25 1.14 1.10
C LEU A 28 15.77 2.27 2.03
N ALA A 29 16.63 2.74 2.95
CA ALA A 29 16.32 3.89 3.82
C ALA A 29 15.97 5.15 3.02
N GLU A 30 16.73 5.45 1.96
CA GLU A 30 16.51 6.63 1.11
C GLU A 30 15.24 6.52 0.27
N ALA A 31 14.79 5.30 -0.04
CA ALA A 31 13.58 5.06 -0.82
C ALA A 31 12.29 5.23 0.00
N VAL A 32 12.33 5.02 1.33
CA VAL A 32 11.13 5.06 2.20
C VAL A 32 10.33 6.36 2.02
N PRO A 33 10.93 7.57 2.08
CA PRO A 33 10.15 8.80 1.94
C PRO A 33 9.53 8.97 0.54
N VAL A 34 10.15 8.41 -0.50
CA VAL A 34 9.59 8.42 -1.86
C VAL A 34 8.36 7.52 -1.93
N VAL A 35 8.48 6.30 -1.40
CA VAL A 35 7.36 5.35 -1.31
C VAL A 35 6.20 5.93 -0.52
N ASP A 36 6.47 6.51 0.66
CA ASP A 36 5.43 7.09 1.52
C ASP A 36 4.67 8.23 0.83
N ARG A 37 5.40 9.14 0.16
CA ARG A 37 4.76 10.19 -0.66
C ARG A 37 3.96 9.61 -1.82
N ALA A 38 4.45 8.55 -2.44
CA ALA A 38 3.76 7.93 -3.56
C ALA A 38 2.46 7.24 -3.12
N VAL A 39 2.45 6.59 -1.95
CA VAL A 39 1.24 6.04 -1.34
C VAL A 39 0.23 7.15 -1.03
N GLY A 40 0.67 8.27 -0.46
CA GLY A 40 -0.20 9.44 -0.21
C GLY A 40 -0.82 10.01 -1.49
N ARG A 41 -0.06 10.04 -2.60
CA ARG A 41 -0.58 10.41 -3.92
C ARG A 41 -1.62 9.40 -4.44
N LEU A 42 -1.40 8.10 -4.22
CA LEU A 42 -2.40 7.07 -4.57
C LEU A 42 -3.69 7.24 -3.79
N VAL A 43 -3.60 7.47 -2.47
CA VAL A 43 -4.79 7.73 -1.63
C VAL A 43 -5.56 8.94 -2.15
N ALA A 44 -4.89 10.07 -2.38
CA ALA A 44 -5.52 11.26 -2.97
C ALA A 44 -6.13 10.95 -4.36
N ALA A 45 -5.46 10.14 -5.17
CA ALA A 45 -5.93 9.74 -6.50
C ALA A 45 -7.11 8.75 -6.46
N THR A 46 -7.32 8.00 -5.38
CA THR A 46 -8.54 7.19 -5.19
C THR A 46 -9.75 8.07 -4.87
N GLY A 47 -9.54 9.19 -4.18
CA GLY A 47 -10.60 10.09 -3.74
C GLY A 47 -11.60 9.39 -2.83
N ASP A 48 -12.88 9.57 -3.12
CA ASP A 48 -14.00 9.03 -2.35
C ASP A 48 -14.23 7.50 -2.51
N GLY A 49 -13.24 6.72 -2.95
CA GLY A 49 -13.37 5.26 -3.02
C GLY A 49 -13.46 4.60 -1.64
N ALA A 50 -13.88 3.33 -1.59
CA ALA A 50 -13.71 2.50 -0.40
C ALA A 50 -12.31 1.89 -0.42
N TRP A 51 -11.43 2.27 0.52
CA TRP A 51 -10.04 1.83 0.51
C TRP A 51 -9.45 1.63 1.91
N GLN A 52 -8.35 0.87 1.96
CA GLN A 52 -7.56 0.65 3.17
C GLN A 52 -6.07 0.51 2.83
N LEU A 53 -5.21 1.12 3.67
CA LEU A 53 -3.78 0.88 3.63
C LEU A 53 -3.46 -0.45 4.30
N ALA A 54 -2.57 -1.23 3.69
CA ALA A 54 -2.00 -2.41 4.31
C ALA A 54 -0.70 -2.07 5.07
N ALA A 55 -0.31 -2.95 5.99
CA ALA A 55 1.00 -2.89 6.62
C ALA A 55 2.14 -2.89 5.57
N PRO A 56 3.20 -2.10 5.79
CA PRO A 56 4.39 -2.16 4.94
C PRO A 56 4.97 -3.57 4.92
N ARG A 57 5.34 -4.03 3.73
CA ARG A 57 6.02 -5.32 3.54
C ARG A 57 7.47 -5.08 3.20
N PHE A 58 8.36 -5.59 4.05
CA PHE A 58 9.80 -5.63 3.83
C PHE A 58 10.18 -7.06 3.47
N ASP A 59 10.67 -7.26 2.26
CA ASP A 59 11.13 -8.57 1.77
C ASP A 59 12.64 -8.54 1.65
N ARG A 60 13.32 -9.39 2.44
CA ARG A 60 14.79 -9.52 2.48
C ARG A 60 15.23 -10.74 1.68
N GLY A 61 16.43 -10.66 1.12
CA GLY A 61 17.05 -11.80 0.42
C GLY A 61 16.90 -11.74 -1.10
N CYS A 62 16.48 -10.61 -1.64
CA CYS A 62 16.78 -10.28 -3.02
C CYS A 62 18.28 -9.94 -3.12
N ARG A 63 18.86 -10.07 -4.33
CA ARG A 63 20.27 -9.75 -4.56
C ARG A 63 20.38 -8.53 -5.46
N VAL A 64 21.10 -7.51 -4.98
CA VAL A 64 21.43 -6.31 -5.78
C VAL A 64 22.57 -6.63 -6.72
N THR A 65 23.59 -7.30 -6.19
CA THR A 65 24.70 -7.90 -6.95
C THR A 65 24.91 -9.34 -6.45
N PRO A 66 25.72 -10.17 -7.14
CA PRO A 66 26.07 -11.49 -6.63
C PRO A 66 26.72 -11.49 -5.23
N MET A 67 27.26 -10.35 -4.78
CA MET A 67 27.99 -10.20 -3.52
C MET A 67 27.23 -9.36 -2.48
N ASP A 68 26.19 -8.64 -2.88
CA ASP A 68 25.44 -7.72 -2.00
C ASP A 68 24.00 -8.17 -1.83
N ASP A 69 23.65 -8.46 -0.57
CA ASP A 69 22.28 -8.70 -0.15
C ASP A 69 21.45 -7.41 -0.29
N GLY A 70 20.17 -7.61 -0.58
CA GLY A 70 19.22 -6.54 -0.70
C GLY A 70 17.89 -6.85 -0.05
N ALA A 71 17.10 -5.79 0.05
CA ALA A 71 15.73 -5.82 0.49
C ALA A 71 14.85 -4.96 -0.42
N SER A 72 13.55 -5.24 -0.39
CA SER A 72 12.55 -4.43 -1.06
C SER A 72 11.48 -4.00 -0.08
N LEU A 73 10.95 -2.79 -0.27
CA LEU A 73 9.78 -2.27 0.44
C LEU A 73 8.63 -2.24 -0.54
N ALA A 74 7.50 -2.82 -0.15
CA ALA A 74 6.21 -2.66 -0.81
C ALA A 74 5.18 -2.07 0.16
N ARG A 75 4.38 -1.13 -0.33
CA ARG A 75 3.23 -0.55 0.35
C ARG A 75 2.01 -0.78 -0.51
N ASP A 76 0.98 -1.40 0.08
CA ASP A 76 -0.25 -1.73 -0.63
C ASP A 76 -1.41 -0.85 -0.16
N LEU A 77 -2.23 -0.43 -1.12
CA LEU A 77 -3.52 0.24 -0.94
C LEU A 77 -4.57 -0.63 -1.63
N ASP A 78 -5.43 -1.25 -0.83
CA ASP A 78 -6.55 -2.05 -1.33
C ASP A 78 -7.77 -1.14 -1.50
N VAL A 79 -8.38 -1.19 -2.68
CA VAL A 79 -9.58 -0.44 -3.04
C VAL A 79 -10.68 -1.41 -3.44
N VAL A 80 -11.86 -1.23 -2.86
CA VAL A 80 -13.04 -2.03 -3.16
C VAL A 80 -14.01 -1.18 -3.97
N VAL A 81 -14.56 -1.80 -5.02
CA VAL A 81 -15.56 -1.24 -5.92
C VAL A 81 -16.64 -2.29 -6.19
N ALA A 82 -17.76 -1.87 -6.77
CA ALA A 82 -18.69 -2.82 -7.36
C ALA A 82 -17.99 -3.64 -8.46
N GLU A 83 -18.31 -4.93 -8.54
CA GLU A 83 -17.77 -5.83 -9.56
C GLU A 83 -17.99 -5.26 -10.97
N GLY A 84 -16.96 -5.31 -11.82
CA GLY A 84 -16.94 -4.69 -13.15
C GLY A 84 -16.51 -3.22 -13.17
N GLY A 85 -16.38 -2.58 -11.99
CA GLY A 85 -15.91 -1.19 -11.84
C GLY A 85 -14.38 -1.04 -11.78
N GLU A 86 -13.62 -2.14 -11.77
CA GLU A 86 -12.19 -2.15 -11.46
C GLU A 86 -11.37 -1.42 -12.52
N ARG A 87 -11.72 -1.61 -13.80
CA ARG A 87 -11.06 -0.91 -14.90
C ARG A 87 -11.29 0.60 -14.81
N ALA A 88 -12.53 1.01 -14.57
CA ALA A 88 -12.89 2.42 -14.46
C ALA A 88 -12.16 3.09 -13.29
N LEU A 89 -12.03 2.39 -12.16
CA LEU A 89 -11.20 2.83 -11.03
C LEU A 89 -9.74 3.05 -11.45
N LEU A 90 -9.11 2.03 -12.08
CA LEU A 90 -7.70 2.13 -12.50
C LEU A 90 -7.48 3.30 -13.46
N GLU A 91 -8.38 3.50 -14.42
CA GLU A 91 -8.30 4.63 -15.37
C GLU A 91 -8.50 5.98 -14.67
N ALA A 92 -9.42 6.06 -13.70
CA ALA A 92 -9.67 7.28 -12.95
C ALA A 92 -8.51 7.64 -12.01
N VAL A 93 -7.85 6.63 -11.42
CA VAL A 93 -6.63 6.82 -10.63
C VAL A 93 -5.49 7.29 -11.55
N ALA A 94 -5.24 6.61 -12.66
CA ALA A 94 -4.19 6.99 -13.60
C ALA A 94 -4.30 8.44 -14.08
N LYS A 95 -5.53 8.92 -14.37
CA LYS A 95 -5.80 10.31 -14.76
C LYS A 95 -5.52 11.35 -13.67
N ARG A 96 -5.58 10.96 -12.40
CA ARG A 96 -5.35 11.84 -11.23
C ARG A 96 -3.91 11.81 -10.74
N LEU A 97 -3.10 10.85 -11.19
CA LEU A 97 -1.69 10.79 -10.84
C LEU A 97 -0.88 11.89 -11.56
N PRO A 98 0.28 12.28 -10.99
CA PRO A 98 1.16 13.25 -11.62
C PRO A 98 1.53 12.88 -13.05
N ALA A 99 1.55 13.85 -13.96
CA ALA A 99 1.78 13.61 -15.38
C ALA A 99 3.18 13.04 -15.66
N ASP A 100 4.18 13.45 -14.87
CA ASP A 100 5.56 12.96 -14.93
C ASP A 100 5.69 11.48 -14.56
N TRP A 101 4.71 10.92 -13.85
CA TRP A 101 4.68 9.49 -13.54
C TRP A 101 4.30 8.61 -14.72
N ARG A 102 3.80 9.21 -15.81
CA ARG A 102 3.42 8.52 -17.06
C ARG A 102 2.47 7.35 -16.78
N ALA A 103 1.49 7.58 -15.91
CA ALA A 103 0.54 6.56 -15.50
C ALA A 103 -0.34 6.09 -16.67
N GLY A 104 -0.47 4.78 -16.83
CA GLY A 104 -1.26 4.17 -17.89
C GLY A 104 -1.93 2.88 -17.46
N VAL A 105 -3.09 2.58 -18.06
CA VAL A 105 -3.82 1.32 -17.87
C VAL A 105 -3.72 0.50 -19.15
N HIS A 106 -3.25 -0.73 -19.00
CA HIS A 106 -3.12 -1.69 -20.10
C HIS A 106 -4.02 -2.89 -19.84
N LEU A 107 -4.69 -3.36 -20.90
CA LEU A 107 -5.46 -4.60 -20.85
C LEU A 107 -4.55 -5.78 -21.21
N GLY A 108 -4.42 -6.74 -20.31
CA GLY A 108 -3.70 -8.00 -20.56
C GLY A 108 -4.60 -9.21 -20.40
N SER A 109 -4.01 -10.40 -20.60
CA SER A 109 -4.67 -11.69 -20.33
C SER A 109 -5.22 -11.81 -18.90
N ASP A 110 -4.54 -11.16 -17.95
CA ASP A 110 -4.85 -11.22 -16.52
C ASP A 110 -5.75 -10.05 -16.08
N GLY A 111 -6.38 -9.35 -17.04
CA GLY A 111 -7.24 -8.19 -16.80
C GLY A 111 -6.52 -6.84 -16.90
N PRO A 112 -7.20 -5.74 -16.50
CA PRO A 112 -6.66 -4.39 -16.56
C PRO A 112 -5.56 -4.20 -15.51
N ARG A 113 -4.45 -3.57 -15.91
CA ARG A 113 -3.31 -3.24 -15.04
C ARG A 113 -2.88 -1.79 -15.19
N LEU A 114 -2.71 -1.10 -14.07
CA LEU A 114 -2.10 0.21 -14.02
C LEU A 114 -0.59 0.07 -13.84
N ARG A 115 0.17 0.89 -14.56
CA ARG A 115 1.60 1.11 -14.33
C ARG A 115 1.91 2.60 -14.30
N ALA A 116 2.78 2.99 -13.38
CA ALA A 116 3.34 4.31 -13.27
C ALA A 116 4.74 4.22 -12.65
N ASP A 117 5.53 5.27 -12.86
CA ASP A 117 6.88 5.43 -12.32
C ASP A 117 6.87 6.65 -11.41
N ALA A 118 6.97 6.44 -10.09
CA ALA A 118 6.96 7.54 -9.12
C ALA A 118 8.31 8.30 -9.06
N GLY A 119 9.22 7.99 -9.99
CA GLY A 119 10.60 8.45 -9.97
C GLY A 119 11.45 7.63 -9.00
N GLU A 120 12.77 7.85 -9.06
CA GLU A 120 13.71 7.24 -8.11
C GLU A 120 13.65 5.71 -8.05
N PHE A 121 13.29 5.06 -9.16
CA PHE A 121 13.09 3.60 -9.26
C PHE A 121 12.02 3.06 -8.31
N VAL A 122 11.01 3.88 -8.00
CA VAL A 122 9.82 3.46 -7.26
C VAL A 122 8.71 3.19 -8.26
N ALA A 123 8.35 1.92 -8.39
CA ALA A 123 7.30 1.48 -9.29
C ALA A 123 5.93 1.60 -8.63
N VAL A 124 4.93 1.95 -9.44
CA VAL A 124 3.53 1.93 -9.04
C VAL A 124 2.77 0.98 -9.95
N HIS A 125 2.08 0.04 -9.33
CA HIS A 125 1.32 -1.00 -10.01
C HIS A 125 -0.11 -1.02 -9.50
N GLY A 126 -1.07 -1.24 -10.39
CA GLY A 126 -2.45 -1.52 -10.01
C GLY A 126 -2.94 -2.78 -10.70
N ARG A 127 -3.61 -3.67 -9.97
CA ARG A 127 -4.20 -4.88 -10.54
C ARG A 127 -5.49 -5.26 -9.84
N VAL A 128 -6.35 -5.96 -10.55
CA VAL A 128 -7.50 -6.66 -9.97
C VAL A 128 -6.96 -7.88 -9.22
N VAL A 129 -7.35 -8.05 -7.95
CA VAL A 129 -6.96 -9.21 -7.13
C VAL A 129 -8.06 -10.26 -7.14
N THR A 130 -9.29 -9.79 -6.97
CA THR A 130 -10.54 -10.55 -7.12
C THR A 130 -11.56 -9.60 -7.77
N PRO A 131 -12.67 -10.11 -8.33
CA PRO A 131 -13.80 -9.25 -8.68
C PRO A 131 -14.13 -8.27 -7.54
N GLY A 132 -14.36 -7.02 -7.89
CA GLY A 132 -14.64 -5.91 -6.96
C GLY A 132 -13.43 -5.38 -6.19
N ARG A 133 -12.22 -5.94 -6.36
CA ARG A 133 -11.04 -5.55 -5.57
C ARG A 133 -9.82 -5.24 -6.42
N VAL A 134 -9.33 -4.02 -6.26
CA VAL A 134 -8.08 -3.56 -6.87
C VAL A 134 -7.03 -3.36 -5.78
N ARG A 135 -5.83 -3.88 -6.01
CA ARG A 135 -4.65 -3.55 -5.22
C ARG A 135 -3.77 -2.60 -6.00
N LEU A 136 -3.46 -1.47 -5.38
CA LEU A 136 -2.45 -0.53 -5.82
C LEU A 136 -1.20 -0.74 -4.96
N THR A 137 -0.07 -1.05 -5.57
CA THR A 137 1.20 -1.32 -4.91
C THR A 137 2.22 -0.27 -5.31
N VAL A 138 2.93 0.27 -4.32
CA VAL A 138 4.14 1.06 -4.52
C VAL A 138 5.30 0.21 -4.03
N ASP A 139 6.29 -0.06 -4.89
CA ASP A 139 7.44 -0.86 -4.50
C ASP A 139 8.76 -0.28 -5.00
N THR A 140 9.82 -0.60 -4.26
CA THR A 140 11.17 -0.05 -4.50
C THR A 140 12.00 -0.87 -5.46
N GLY A 141 11.54 -2.06 -5.87
CA GLY A 141 12.43 -3.13 -6.32
C GLY A 141 13.46 -3.53 -5.25
N CYS A 142 14.46 -4.32 -5.65
CA CYS A 142 15.56 -4.74 -4.78
C CYS A 142 16.58 -3.61 -4.60
N ARG A 143 16.96 -3.32 -3.34
CA ARG A 143 17.91 -2.25 -2.96
C ARG A 143 18.86 -2.72 -1.86
N PRO A 144 20.03 -2.06 -1.70
CA PRO A 144 20.92 -2.34 -0.57
C PRO A 144 20.16 -2.24 0.77
N ASP A 145 20.26 -3.29 1.60
CA ASP A 145 19.60 -3.35 2.91
C ASP A 145 20.45 -2.62 3.97
N ASP A 146 20.11 -1.36 4.21
CA ASP A 146 20.75 -0.50 5.21
C ASP A 146 19.80 -0.10 6.36
N VAL A 147 18.59 -0.67 6.37
CA VAL A 147 17.54 -0.33 7.35
C VAL A 147 17.47 -1.38 8.45
N ALA A 148 17.87 -0.98 9.66
CA ALA A 148 17.36 -1.63 10.86
C ALA A 148 15.85 -1.36 10.94
N SER A 149 15.04 -2.41 10.77
CA SER A 149 13.58 -2.29 10.81
C SER A 149 13.10 -1.94 12.22
N ALA A 150 12.97 -0.65 12.52
CA ALA A 150 12.31 -0.16 13.71
C ALA A 150 11.10 0.68 13.30
N THR A 151 9.92 0.08 13.33
CA THR A 151 8.65 0.76 13.06
C THR A 151 8.25 1.55 14.32
N LEU A 152 8.62 2.83 14.38
CA LEU A 152 8.05 3.77 15.36
C LEU A 152 7.07 4.68 14.60
N LEU A 153 5.84 4.22 14.42
CA LEU A 153 4.76 5.10 13.99
C LEU A 153 4.30 5.95 15.20
N PRO A 154 3.99 7.24 15.00
CA PRO A 154 3.32 8.03 16.02
C PRO A 154 2.02 7.32 16.42
N GLY A 155 1.72 7.25 17.72
CA GLY A 155 0.41 6.80 18.17
C GLY A 155 -0.63 7.84 17.78
N TYR A 156 -1.50 7.52 16.81
CA TYR A 156 -2.65 8.35 16.51
C TYR A 156 -3.83 7.96 17.39
N ALA A 157 -4.66 8.94 17.74
CA ALA A 157 -5.93 8.68 18.42
C ALA A 157 -6.77 7.67 17.62
N GLY A 158 -7.48 6.79 18.33
CA GLY A 158 -8.36 5.80 17.73
C GLY A 158 -9.43 6.43 16.84
N GLU A 159 -9.96 5.65 15.89
CA GLU A 159 -10.96 6.09 14.93
C GLU A 159 -12.37 5.70 15.43
N PRO A 160 -13.21 6.64 15.89
CA PRO A 160 -14.50 6.32 16.53
C PRO A 160 -15.46 5.51 15.63
N ALA A 161 -15.36 5.70 14.32
CA ALA A 161 -16.14 4.94 13.35
C ALA A 161 -15.80 3.43 13.37
N LEU A 162 -14.56 3.07 13.71
CA LEU A 162 -14.14 1.68 13.86
C LEU A 162 -14.82 1.03 15.07
N ASP A 163 -14.82 1.71 16.22
CA ASP A 163 -15.46 1.20 17.44
C ASP A 163 -16.98 1.08 17.27
N GLU A 164 -17.61 2.02 16.57
CA GLU A 164 -19.03 1.98 16.23
C GLU A 164 -19.36 0.78 15.33
N ALA A 165 -18.53 0.52 14.31
CA ALA A 165 -18.69 -0.62 13.42
C ALA A 165 -18.51 -1.96 14.14
N LEU A 166 -17.49 -2.08 15.00
CA LEU A 166 -17.27 -3.29 15.82
C LEU A 166 -18.48 -3.55 16.72
N ARG A 167 -19.00 -2.51 17.38
CA ARG A 167 -20.19 -2.62 18.24
C ARG A 167 -21.43 -3.05 17.45
N ALA A 168 -21.65 -2.50 16.27
CA ALA A 168 -22.77 -2.85 15.42
C ALA A 168 -22.69 -4.31 14.90
N LEU A 169 -21.48 -4.85 14.77
CA LEU A 169 -21.24 -6.26 14.47
C LEU A 169 -21.27 -7.17 15.71
N GLY A 170 -21.50 -6.63 16.91
CA GLY A 170 -21.45 -7.38 18.16
C GLY A 170 -20.05 -7.93 18.47
N ARG A 171 -19.00 -7.26 17.99
CA ARG A 171 -17.59 -7.67 18.17
C ARG A 171 -16.93 -6.83 19.26
N PRO A 172 -16.00 -7.42 20.02
CA PRO A 172 -15.27 -6.68 21.04
C PRO A 172 -14.42 -5.59 20.39
N ALA A 173 -14.22 -4.49 21.14
CA ALA A 173 -13.17 -3.54 20.79
C ALA A 173 -11.82 -4.26 20.90
N GLY A 174 -11.01 -4.18 19.85
CA GLY A 174 -9.64 -4.68 19.84
C GLY A 174 -8.64 -3.53 19.91
N THR A 175 -7.36 -3.83 20.12
CA THR A 175 -6.29 -2.87 19.90
C THR A 175 -6.10 -2.68 18.40
N PRO A 176 -6.39 -1.50 17.83
CA PRO A 176 -6.28 -1.32 16.40
C PRO A 176 -4.81 -1.27 15.96
N GLU A 177 -4.50 -1.99 14.89
CA GLU A 177 -3.29 -1.74 14.12
C GLU A 177 -3.51 -0.51 13.25
N GLN A 178 -2.46 0.27 13.01
CA GLN A 178 -2.55 1.52 12.26
C GLN A 178 -1.43 1.64 11.24
N VAL A 179 -1.77 2.19 10.07
CA VAL A 179 -0.82 2.60 9.04
C VAL A 179 -1.18 3.98 8.53
N VAL A 180 -0.15 4.77 8.23
CA VAL A 180 -0.29 6.13 7.74
C VAL A 180 0.57 6.38 6.51
N ALA A 181 0.14 7.33 5.68
CA ALA A 181 0.91 7.87 4.57
C ALA A 181 0.79 9.40 4.54
N PRO A 182 1.87 10.15 4.30
CA PRO A 182 1.82 11.60 4.21
C PRO A 182 1.02 12.06 3.00
N CYS A 183 0.10 13.00 3.19
CA CYS A 183 -0.72 13.53 2.10
C CYS A 183 0.02 14.59 1.28
N PRO A 184 -0.25 14.69 -0.04
CA PRO A 184 0.44 15.65 -0.90
C PRO A 184 0.13 17.12 -0.56
N GLY A 185 -1.03 17.41 0.04
CA GLY A 185 -1.43 18.74 0.51
C GLY A 185 -1.06 19.04 1.97
N GLY A 186 -0.28 18.18 2.62
CA GLY A 186 -0.08 18.19 4.07
C GLY A 186 -1.10 17.32 4.81
N GLY A 187 -0.81 17.00 6.08
CA GLY A 187 -1.57 16.01 6.85
C GLY A 187 -1.18 14.56 6.53
N VAL A 188 -2.00 13.62 6.98
CA VAL A 188 -1.77 12.18 6.80
C VAL A 188 -3.06 11.47 6.43
N ALA A 189 -2.97 10.57 5.46
CA ALA A 189 -3.94 9.52 5.27
C ALA A 189 -3.66 8.42 6.30
N ARG A 190 -4.70 7.85 6.90
CA ARG A 190 -4.57 6.76 7.87
C ARG A 190 -5.59 5.67 7.64
N THR A 191 -5.21 4.46 7.99
CA THR A 191 -6.12 3.33 8.16
C THR A 191 -5.85 2.72 9.53
N ALA A 192 -6.90 2.57 10.33
CA ALA A 192 -6.89 1.74 11.53
C ALA A 192 -7.70 0.47 11.26
N TRP A 193 -7.25 -0.70 11.73
CA TRP A 193 -8.02 -1.94 11.56
C TRP A 193 -7.90 -2.89 12.75
N VAL A 194 -8.90 -3.75 12.87
CA VAL A 194 -8.98 -4.83 13.88
C VAL A 194 -9.38 -6.13 13.18
N ALA A 195 -8.76 -7.23 13.59
CA ALA A 195 -9.25 -8.57 13.31
C ALA A 195 -10.44 -8.87 14.24
N ALA A 196 -11.65 -8.87 13.67
CA ALA A 196 -12.93 -8.92 14.36
C ALA A 196 -13.49 -10.36 14.48
N GLY A 197 -12.61 -11.35 14.64
CA GLY A 197 -12.95 -12.76 14.79
C GLY A 197 -13.08 -13.53 13.48
N ALA A 198 -13.47 -14.81 13.58
CA ALA A 198 -13.54 -15.72 12.42
C ALA A 198 -14.60 -15.31 11.40
N ALA A 199 -14.29 -15.57 10.13
CA ALA A 199 -15.21 -15.51 9.00
C ALA A 199 -15.71 -16.93 8.62
N PRO A 200 -16.84 -17.06 7.90
CA PRO A 200 -17.73 -15.98 7.46
C PRO A 200 -18.53 -15.38 8.62
N ALA A 201 -18.93 -14.11 8.50
CA ALA A 201 -19.78 -13.45 9.48
C ALA A 201 -20.80 -12.52 8.80
N PRO A 202 -22.02 -12.39 9.35
CA PRO A 202 -23.01 -11.48 8.80
C PRO A 202 -22.58 -10.02 8.99
N LEU A 203 -22.56 -9.25 7.90
CA LEU A 203 -22.20 -7.81 7.92
C LEU A 203 -23.42 -6.88 8.00
N ALA A 204 -24.64 -7.43 7.98
CA ALA A 204 -25.89 -6.65 7.91
C ALA A 204 -26.09 -5.66 9.08
N GLY A 205 -25.47 -5.91 10.23
CA GLY A 205 -25.48 -4.99 11.38
C GLY A 205 -24.89 -3.61 11.09
N LEU A 206 -24.09 -3.46 10.03
CA LEU A 206 -23.51 -2.18 9.60
C LEU A 206 -24.49 -1.30 8.82
N LYS A 207 -25.57 -1.86 8.25
CA LYS A 207 -26.51 -1.12 7.38
C LYS A 207 -27.11 0.13 8.04
N PRO A 208 -27.51 0.12 9.32
CA PRO A 208 -28.02 1.31 9.99
C PRO A 208 -27.00 2.46 10.12
N LEU A 209 -25.69 2.18 10.03
CA LEU A 209 -24.63 3.18 10.16
C LEU A 209 -24.36 3.93 8.85
N ALA A 210 -24.76 3.36 7.71
CA ALA A 210 -24.54 3.89 6.37
C ALA A 210 -25.57 4.97 6.00
N ALA A 211 -25.53 6.12 6.70
CA ALA A 211 -26.50 7.21 6.56
C ALA A 211 -26.66 7.76 5.12
N GLY A 212 -25.64 7.62 4.27
CA GLY A 212 -25.64 8.02 2.85
C GLY A 212 -25.66 6.86 1.86
N GLY A 213 -25.92 5.64 2.32
CA GLY A 213 -25.82 4.41 1.53
C GLY A 213 -24.43 3.77 1.58
N ALA A 214 -24.38 2.51 1.16
CA ALA A 214 -23.15 1.75 1.06
C ALA A 214 -22.38 2.15 -0.21
N VAL A 215 -21.05 2.22 -0.10
CA VAL A 215 -20.16 2.27 -1.26
C VAL A 215 -20.06 0.87 -1.90
N VAL A 216 -20.08 -0.17 -1.07
CA VAL A 216 -20.12 -1.58 -1.47
C VAL A 216 -21.04 -2.32 -0.50
N ASP A 217 -22.01 -3.09 -1.03
CA ASP A 217 -22.94 -3.93 -0.26
C ASP A 217 -22.96 -5.33 -0.88
N THR A 218 -22.02 -6.18 -0.46
CA THR A 218 -22.03 -7.61 -0.77
C THR A 218 -22.10 -8.43 0.54
N PRO A 219 -22.42 -9.74 0.47
CA PRO A 219 -22.46 -10.57 1.67
C PRO A 219 -21.11 -10.66 2.40
N GLU A 220 -19.99 -10.64 1.66
CA GLU A 220 -18.64 -10.80 2.19
C GLU A 220 -17.91 -9.46 2.42
N VAL A 221 -18.34 -8.38 1.77
CA VAL A 221 -17.69 -7.07 1.86
C VAL A 221 -18.74 -5.96 1.98
N TYR A 222 -18.61 -5.14 3.03
CA TYR A 222 -19.47 -3.99 3.25
C TYR A 222 -18.64 -2.74 3.52
N ALA A 223 -18.87 -1.68 2.73
CA ALA A 223 -18.15 -0.42 2.87
C ALA A 223 -19.12 0.77 2.87
N TYR A 224 -18.89 1.74 3.74
CA TYR A 224 -19.72 2.95 3.83
C TYR A 224 -18.92 4.14 4.36
N ARG A 225 -19.47 5.35 4.20
CA ARG A 225 -18.88 6.56 4.78
C ARG A 225 -19.50 6.91 6.13
N ARG A 226 -18.66 7.39 7.03
CA ARG A 226 -19.03 7.95 8.33
C ARG A 226 -18.22 9.22 8.57
N GLY A 227 -18.83 10.38 8.33
CA GLY A 227 -18.10 11.65 8.36
C GLY A 227 -17.00 11.67 7.30
N THR A 228 -15.77 11.94 7.72
CA THR A 228 -14.57 11.91 6.84
C THR A 228 -13.96 10.52 6.70
N ALA A 229 -14.45 9.52 7.44
CA ALA A 229 -13.93 8.16 7.41
C ALA A 229 -14.71 7.28 6.43
N VAL A 230 -14.01 6.35 5.80
CA VAL A 230 -14.56 5.19 5.11
C VAL A 230 -14.38 4.00 6.03
N VAL A 231 -15.48 3.32 6.37
CA VAL A 231 -15.45 2.05 7.08
C VAL A 231 -15.56 0.92 6.07
N LEU A 232 -14.71 -0.09 6.20
CA LEU A 232 -14.70 -1.29 5.38
C LEU A 232 -14.69 -2.52 6.29
N ALA A 233 -15.66 -3.40 6.12
CA ALA A 233 -15.69 -4.73 6.72
C ALA A 233 -15.47 -5.77 5.62
N ASP A 234 -14.48 -6.62 5.82
CA ASP A 234 -14.01 -7.62 4.86
C ASP A 234 -14.02 -9.01 5.51
N ALA A 235 -14.94 -9.86 5.07
CA ALA A 235 -15.11 -11.24 5.52
C ALA A 235 -14.66 -12.26 4.46
N THR A 236 -13.84 -11.86 3.48
CA THR A 236 -13.35 -12.76 2.42
C THR A 236 -12.20 -13.66 2.86
N GLY A 237 -11.49 -13.30 3.94
CA GLY A 237 -10.41 -14.10 4.51
C GLY A 237 -10.87 -15.09 5.59
N GLU A 238 -9.92 -15.63 6.35
CA GLU A 238 -10.22 -16.50 7.50
C GLU A 238 -10.79 -15.74 8.71
N GLN A 239 -10.50 -14.43 8.77
CA GLN A 239 -10.97 -13.53 9.81
C GLN A 239 -11.68 -12.34 9.16
N VAL A 240 -12.74 -11.87 9.82
CA VAL A 240 -13.37 -10.60 9.48
C VAL A 240 -12.39 -9.51 9.85
N ARG A 241 -12.00 -8.68 8.90
CA ARG A 241 -11.23 -7.46 9.17
C ARG A 241 -12.17 -6.28 9.08
N VAL A 242 -12.18 -5.44 10.11
CA VAL A 242 -12.88 -4.15 10.07
C VAL A 242 -11.83 -3.05 10.09
N SER A 243 -11.89 -2.15 9.13
CA SER A 243 -11.00 -1.01 9.01
C SER A 243 -11.78 0.29 8.90
N ALA A 244 -11.15 1.37 9.36
CA ALA A 244 -11.61 2.72 9.17
C ALA A 244 -10.45 3.57 8.62
N SER A 245 -10.69 4.19 7.47
CA SER A 245 -9.71 4.95 6.71
C SER A 245 -10.12 6.40 6.61
N THR A 246 -9.19 7.33 6.84
CA THR A 246 -9.37 8.77 6.60
C THR A 246 -8.31 9.22 5.60
N GLY A 247 -8.75 9.92 4.57
CA GLY A 247 -7.93 10.27 3.42
C GLY A 247 -7.15 11.57 3.55
N CYS A 248 -6.62 11.97 2.41
CA CYS A 248 -6.28 13.34 2.09
C CYS A 248 -7.56 14.08 1.65
#